data_AF-A0A1J3FR15-F1
#
_entry.id   AF-A0A1J3FR15-F1
#
_cell.length_a   1.000
_cell.length_b   1.000
_cell.length_c   1.000
_cell.angle_alpha   90.00
_cell.angle_beta   90.00
_cell.angle_gamma   90.00
#
_symmetry.space_group_name_H-M   'P 1'
#
loop_
_entity.id
_entity.type
_entity.pdbx_description
1 polymer ?
#
loop_
_entity_poly.entity_id
_entity_poly.type
_entity_poly.pdbx_seq_one_letter_code
_entity_poly.pdbx_strand_id
1 'polypeptide(L)'
;VEEVGVHNVIQIIACSTSGWVGELGESFASNNVNVFWSVSVSHCFELMLVRIGEMYSFGDIVDKVNKITEFVNNNPLVLKLVGDHGDG
;
A
#
# COMPACT_ATOMS: atom_id res chain seq x y z
N VAL A 1 12.50 1.16 35.61
CA VAL A 1 11.72 1.16 34.35
C VAL A 1 10.44 1.88 34.69
N GLU A 2 10.28 3.10 34.20
CA GLU A 2 9.06 3.88 34.43
C GLU A 2 8.00 3.27 33.52
N GLU A 3 6.99 2.65 34.14
CA GLU A 3 5.86 2.05 33.45
C GLU A 3 5.12 3.19 32.73
N VAL A 4 5.20 3.21 31.40
CA VAL A 4 4.47 4.18 30.58
C VAL A 4 2.99 3.90 30.82
N GLY A 5 2.39 4.62 31.78
CA GLY A 5 0.97 4.57 32.02
C GLY A 5 0.22 4.88 30.72
N VAL A 6 -1.05 4.48 30.64
CA VAL A 6 -1.98 4.61 29.50
C VAL A 6 -2.23 6.08 29.06
N HIS A 7 -1.39 7.02 29.49
CA HIS A 7 -1.37 8.41 29.07
C HIS A 7 -0.99 8.53 27.59
N ASN A 8 -2.02 8.50 26.73
CA ASN A 8 -2.04 8.92 25.33
C ASN A 8 -0.80 8.51 24.51
N VAL A 9 -0.65 7.20 24.32
CA VAL A 9 0.24 6.66 23.28
C VAL A 9 -0.40 6.87 21.91
N ILE A 10 0.37 7.40 20.95
CA ILE A 10 -0.07 7.64 19.58
C ILE A 10 0.63 6.64 18.67
N GLN A 11 -0.13 5.84 17.91
CA GLN A 11 0.41 5.01 16.84
C GLN A 11 0.13 5.64 15.49
N ILE A 12 1.19 5.82 14.70
CA ILE A 12 1.13 6.29 13.32
C ILE A 12 1.38 5.07 12.41
N ILE A 13 0.43 4.81 11.51
CA ILE A 13 0.55 3.76 10.49
C ILE A 13 0.70 4.43 9.12
N ALA A 14 1.90 4.34 8.57
CA ALA A 14 2.30 4.95 7.30
C ALA A 14 1.93 4.08 6.10
N CYS A 15 1.43 4.69 5.03
CA CYS A 15 1.19 4.00 3.75
C CYS A 15 2.42 3.91 2.84
N SER A 16 3.56 4.49 3.24
CA SER A 16 4.80 4.52 2.47
C SER A 16 6.02 4.59 3.40
N THR A 17 7.17 4.08 2.96
CA THR A 17 8.47 4.29 3.60
C THR A 17 9.18 5.57 3.13
N SER A 18 8.65 6.29 2.14
CA SER A 18 9.33 7.41 1.49
C SER A 18 8.66 8.75 1.74
N GLY A 19 9.45 9.82 1.62
CA GLY A 19 9.00 11.20 1.75
C GLY A 19 8.45 11.53 3.13
N TRP A 20 7.50 12.48 3.17
CA TRP A 20 6.88 12.96 4.40
C TRP A 20 6.23 11.85 5.25
N VAL A 21 5.67 10.80 4.62
CA VAL A 21 4.93 9.76 5.35
C VAL A 21 5.89 8.76 6.03
N GLY A 22 7.06 8.54 5.41
CA GLY A 22 8.10 7.64 5.89
C GLY A 22 9.08 8.31 6.84
N GLU A 23 10.10 8.95 6.25
CA GLU A 23 11.28 9.49 6.94
C GLU A 23 10.90 10.50 8.02
N LEU A 24 9.93 11.37 7.76
CA LEU A 24 9.50 12.34 8.77
C LEU A 24 8.65 11.69 9.87
N GLY A 25 7.82 10.69 9.55
CA GLY A 25 7.04 9.95 10.53
C GLY A 25 7.94 9.16 11.50
N GLU A 26 8.98 8.51 10.96
CA GLU A 26 10.00 7.81 11.74
C GLU A 26 10.83 8.78 12.59
N SER A 27 11.27 9.90 12.01
CA SER A 27 11.99 10.95 12.74
C SER A 27 11.14 11.56 13.86
N PHE A 28 9.86 11.82 13.60
CA PHE A 28 8.94 12.35 14.60
C PHE A 28 8.75 11.38 15.77
N ALA A 29 8.57 10.07 15.50
CA ALA A 29 8.48 9.05 16.54
C ALA A 29 9.78 8.94 17.36
N SER A 30 10.94 9.00 16.70
CA SER A 30 12.25 8.94 17.36
C SER A 30 12.48 10.08 18.35
N ASN A 31 11.85 11.24 18.12
CA ASN A 31 11.94 12.42 18.97
C ASN A 31 10.81 12.53 20.02
N ASN A 32 9.82 11.63 20.00
CA ASN A 32 8.65 11.67 20.88
C ASN A 32 8.39 10.29 21.52
N VAL A 33 8.75 10.14 22.80
CA VAL A 33 8.70 8.84 23.53
C VAL A 33 7.32 8.16 23.59
N ASN A 34 6.23 8.91 23.34
CA ASN A 34 4.85 8.38 23.33
C ASN A 34 4.30 8.12 21.93
N VAL A 35 5.11 8.32 20.88
CA VAL A 35 4.70 8.14 19.49
C VAL A 35 5.41 6.92 18.91
N PHE A 36 4.62 5.98 18.39
CA PHE A 36 5.12 4.84 17.65
C PHE A 36 4.81 5.01 16.18
N TRP A 37 5.79 4.74 15.33
CA TRP A 37 5.63 4.79 13.88
C TRP A 37 5.89 3.40 13.30
N SER A 38 5.05 3.01 12.34
CA SER A 38 5.18 1.76 11.61
C SER A 38 4.61 1.93 10.21
N VAL A 39 5.10 1.14 9.24
CA VAL A 39 4.44 1.02 7.94
C VAL A 39 3.27 0.06 7.99
N SER A 40 2.26 0.32 7.15
CA SER A 40 1.10 -0.54 7.00
C SER A 40 1.49 -1.89 6.42
N VAL A 41 0.84 -2.95 6.90
CA VAL A 41 0.99 -4.30 6.33
C VAL A 41 0.59 -4.34 4.86
N SER A 42 -0.38 -3.52 4.45
CA SER A 42 -0.79 -3.40 3.05
C SER A 42 0.36 -2.91 2.15
N HIS A 43 1.13 -1.92 2.60
CA HIS A 43 2.32 -1.46 1.88
C HIS A 43 3.42 -2.54 1.85
N CYS A 44 3.58 -3.32 2.91
CA CYS A 44 4.49 -4.47 2.90
C CYS A 44 4.07 -5.52 1.85
N PHE A 45 2.78 -5.81 1.73
CA PHE A 45 2.26 -6.73 0.71
C PHE A 45 2.47 -6.20 -0.71
N GLU A 46 2.23 -4.91 -0.94
CA GLU A 46 2.54 -4.25 -2.21
C GLU A 46 4.01 -4.48 -2.61
N LEU A 47 4.95 -4.18 -1.72
CA LEU A 47 6.38 -4.37 -1.98
C LEU A 47 6.76 -5.84 -2.25
N MET A 48 6.19 -6.78 -1.49
CA MET A 48 6.41 -8.21 -1.73
C MET A 48 5.91 -8.64 -3.10
N LEU A 49 4.71 -8.19 -3.50
CA LEU A 49 4.14 -8.52 -4.81
C LEU A 49 4.95 -7.92 -5.96
N VAL A 50 5.46 -6.70 -5.81
CA VAL A 50 6.38 -6.08 -6.78
C VAL A 50 7.64 -6.93 -6.93
N ARG A 51 8.27 -7.34 -5.84
CA ARG A 51 9.48 -8.20 -5.90
C ARG A 51 9.21 -9.57 -6.51
N ILE A 52 8.08 -10.19 -6.20
CA ILE A 52 7.64 -11.43 -6.86
C ILE A 52 7.48 -11.20 -8.37
N GLY A 53 6.83 -10.10 -8.77
CA GLY A 53 6.68 -9.73 -10.17
C GLY A 53 8.00 -9.49 -10.91
N GLU A 54 9.05 -9.02 -10.21
CA GLU A 54 10.40 -8.87 -10.74
C GLU A 54 11.17 -10.19 -10.81
N MET A 55 11.03 -11.06 -9.79
CA MET A 55 11.77 -12.32 -9.68
C MET A 55 11.30 -13.36 -10.69
N TYR A 56 10.01 -13.41 -10.95
CA TYR A 56 9.42 -14.28 -11.95
C TYR A 56 9.21 -13.49 -13.24
N SER A 57 9.33 -14.13 -14.40
CA SER A 57 9.05 -13.49 -15.69
C SER A 57 7.54 -13.30 -15.92
N PHE A 58 6.85 -12.68 -14.96
CA PHE A 58 5.45 -12.28 -15.09
C PHE A 58 5.29 -10.96 -15.84
N GLY A 59 6.38 -10.28 -16.22
CA GLY A 59 6.34 -9.02 -16.98
C GLY A 59 5.37 -9.08 -18.16
N ASP A 60 5.46 -10.12 -19.00
CA ASP A 60 4.56 -10.30 -20.15
C ASP A 60 3.08 -10.49 -19.75
N ILE A 61 2.83 -11.13 -18.60
CA ILE A 61 1.48 -11.36 -18.08
C ILE A 61 0.93 -10.06 -17.49
N VAL A 62 1.72 -9.36 -16.68
CA VAL A 62 1.38 -8.05 -16.10
C VAL A 62 1.10 -7.04 -17.20
N ASP A 63 1.93 -6.98 -18.25
CA ASP A 63 1.71 -6.10 -19.40
C ASP A 63 0.41 -6.39 -20.13
N LYS A 64 0.06 -7.66 -20.31
CA LYS A 64 -1.22 -8.06 -20.92
C LYS A 64 -2.40 -7.69 -20.02
N VAL A 65 -2.29 -7.92 -18.72
CA VAL A 65 -3.33 -7.54 -17.74
C VAL A 65 -3.52 -6.02 -17.75
N ASN A 66 -2.45 -5.23 -17.72
CA ASN A 66 -2.52 -3.77 -17.77
C ASN A 66 -3.21 -3.28 -19.05
N LYS A 67 -2.87 -3.84 -20.22
CA LYS A 67 -3.53 -3.50 -21.49
C LYS A 67 -5.03 -3.81 -21.47
N ILE A 68 -5.44 -4.93 -20.86
CA ILE A 68 -6.85 -5.28 -20.70
C ILE A 68 -7.54 -4.28 -19.76
N THR A 69 -6.94 -4.00 -18.60
CA THR A 69 -7.46 -3.02 -17.63
C THR A 69 -7.63 -1.65 -18.24
N GLU A 70 -6.64 -1.17 -19.01
CA GLU A 70 -6.73 0.10 -19.75
C GLU A 70 -7.85 0.08 -20.78
N PHE A 71 -7.99 -1.00 -21.57
CA PHE A 71 -9.06 -1.14 -22.55
C PHE A 71 -10.45 -1.09 -21.91
N VAL A 72 -10.64 -1.81 -20.78
CA VAL A 72 -11.89 -1.82 -20.03
C VAL A 72 -12.18 -0.42 -19.48
N ASN A 73 -11.23 0.20 -18.80
CA ASN A 73 -11.42 1.50 -18.15
C ASN A 73 -11.63 2.66 -19.16
N ASN A 74 -11.00 2.58 -20.33
CA ASN A 74 -11.11 3.62 -21.36
C ASN A 74 -12.36 3.48 -22.25
N ASN A 75 -13.13 2.39 -22.13
CA ASN A 75 -14.34 2.18 -22.92
C ASN A 75 -15.57 2.00 -22.01
N PRO A 76 -16.43 3.03 -21.89
CA PRO A 76 -17.61 2.99 -21.01
C PRO A 76 -18.57 1.83 -21.27
N LEU A 77 -18.68 1.33 -22.51
CA LEU A 77 -19.54 0.19 -22.84
C LEU A 77 -18.94 -1.12 -22.33
N VAL A 78 -17.62 -1.27 -22.46
CA VAL A 78 -16.89 -2.45 -21.96
C VAL A 78 -16.84 -2.43 -20.44
N LEU A 79 -16.57 -1.27 -19.83
CA LEU A 79 -16.62 -1.09 -18.37
C LEU A 79 -17.99 -1.48 -17.81
N LYS A 80 -19.07 -1.00 -18.44
CA LYS A 80 -20.44 -1.37 -18.06
C LYS A 80 -20.68 -2.87 -18.19
N LEU A 81 -20.27 -3.46 -19.31
CA LEU A 81 -20.43 -4.90 -19.54
C LEU A 81 -19.70 -5.74 -18.49
N VAL A 82 -18.46 -5.36 -18.12
CA VAL A 82 -17.66 -6.05 -17.10
C VAL A 82 -18.28 -5.85 -15.70
N GLY A 83 -18.75 -4.65 -15.39
CA GLY A 83 -19.43 -4.34 -14.13
C GLY A 83 -20.73 -5.14 -13.95
N ASP A 84 -21.56 -5.23 -14.99
CA ASP A 84 -22.82 -5.98 -14.99
C ASP A 84 -22.61 -7.50 -14.78
N HIS A 85 -21.40 -8.02 -15.03
CA HIS A 85 -21.01 -9.43 -14.79
C HIS A 85 -20.19 -9.62 -13.50
N GLY A 86 -19.85 -8.54 -12.79
CA GLY A 86 -19.01 -8.55 -11.59
C GLY A 86 -19.77 -8.72 -10.27
N ASP A 87 -21.10 -8.57 -10.30
CA ASP A 87 -21.98 -8.82 -9.15
C ASP A 87 -22.19 -10.34 -8.96
N GLY A 88 -21.20 -10.98 -8.35
CA GLY A 88 -21.28 -12.34 -7.79
C GLY A 88 -21.27 -12.31 -6.27
#